data_AF-A0AAT9QFZ4-F1
#
_entry.id   AF-A0AAT9QFZ4-F1
#
_cell.length_a   1.000
_cell.length_b   1.000
_cell.length_c   1.000
_cell.angle_alpha   90.00
_cell.angle_beta   90.00
_cell.angle_gamma   90.00
#
_symmetry.space_group_name_H-M   'P 1'
#
loop_
_entity.id
_entity.type
_entity.pdbx_description
1 polymer ?
#
loop_
_entity_poly.entity_id
_entity_poly.type
_entity_poly.pdbx_seq_one_letter_code
_entity_poly.pdbx_strand_id
1 'polypeptide(L)'
;MDGKCSFFPDASTITANHTGADHPGFRETVTAGALSLQTQWDDFAIQIGNRKLMLGQIILFHPSVRLEDAETVLGKISAGQAAGTTMKFVPTDGSLFRAFMPEKWQGPEPPSETTRWDLPGFFEP
;
A
#
# COMPACT_ATOMS: atom_id res chain seq x y z
N MET A 1 17.18 -7.24 16.62
CA MET A 1 17.17 -6.67 15.26
C MET A 1 16.20 -5.53 15.29
N ASP A 2 16.67 -4.32 15.01
CA ASP A 2 15.81 -3.16 14.87
C ASP A 2 15.06 -3.26 13.55
N GLY A 3 13.73 -3.11 13.57
CA GLY A 3 12.91 -3.09 12.38
C GLY A 3 13.31 -1.94 11.47
N LYS A 4 13.47 -2.24 10.18
CA LYS A 4 13.72 -1.24 9.15
C LYS A 4 12.47 -1.10 8.28
N CYS A 5 12.31 0.08 7.72
CA CYS A 5 11.35 0.36 6.67
C CYS A 5 12.08 0.39 5.34
N SER A 6 11.45 -0.08 4.27
CA SER A 6 12.06 -0.03 2.94
C SER A 6 11.01 0.19 1.87
N PHE A 7 11.43 0.59 0.67
CA PHE A 7 10.56 0.48 -0.50
C PHE A 7 10.26 -0.99 -0.79
N PHE A 8 9.03 -1.26 -1.21
CA PHE A 8 8.60 -2.56 -1.65
C PHE A 8 8.54 -2.56 -3.19
N PRO A 9 9.58 -3.07 -3.88
CA PRO A 9 9.76 -2.84 -5.32
C PRO A 9 8.64 -3.42 -6.17
N ASP A 10 8.01 -4.49 -5.70
CA ASP A 10 6.93 -5.16 -6.42
C ASP A 10 5.57 -4.47 -6.26
N ALA A 11 5.44 -3.51 -5.34
CA ALA A 11 4.22 -2.71 -5.18
C ALA A 11 4.43 -1.30 -5.72
N SER A 12 4.20 -1.14 -7.02
CA SER A 12 3.92 0.16 -7.63
C SER A 12 2.44 0.54 -7.54
N THR A 13 1.57 -0.43 -7.25
CA THR A 13 0.11 -0.23 -7.16
C THR A 13 -0.48 -1.13 -6.07
N ILE A 14 -1.52 -0.68 -5.38
CA ILE A 14 -2.33 -1.52 -4.49
C ILE A 14 -3.73 -1.66 -5.05
N THR A 15 -4.27 -2.87 -5.05
CA THR A 15 -5.66 -3.14 -5.39
C THR A 15 -6.46 -3.52 -4.15
N ALA A 16 -7.65 -2.95 -3.99
CA ALA A 16 -8.60 -3.35 -2.97
C ALA A 16 -9.99 -3.49 -3.59
N ASN A 17 -10.84 -4.37 -3.03
CA ASN A 17 -12.22 -4.47 -3.47
C ASN A 17 -13.10 -3.60 -2.59
N HIS A 18 -13.95 -2.77 -3.21
CA HIS A 18 -14.92 -1.98 -2.48
C HIS A 18 -16.03 -2.90 -1.95
N THR A 19 -16.35 -2.78 -0.65
CA THR A 19 -17.32 -3.67 0.02
C THR A 19 -18.78 -3.33 -0.31
N GLY A 20 -19.01 -2.14 -0.88
CA GLY A 20 -20.34 -1.59 -1.18
C GLY A 20 -20.84 -0.64 -0.10
N ALA A 21 -20.20 -0.62 1.07
CA ALA A 21 -20.45 0.38 2.10
C ALA A 21 -19.81 1.71 1.69
N ASP A 22 -20.63 2.75 1.64
CA ASP A 22 -20.17 4.12 1.45
C ASP A 22 -19.80 4.72 2.81
N HIS A 23 -18.51 4.91 3.05
CA HIS A 23 -18.03 5.52 4.28
C HIS A 23 -18.06 7.06 4.17
N PRO A 24 -18.54 7.77 5.20
CA PRO A 24 -18.46 9.23 5.25
C PRO A 24 -17.02 9.69 5.00
N GLY A 25 -16.84 10.62 4.07
CA GLY A 25 -15.53 11.17 3.71
C GLY A 25 -14.74 10.38 2.66
N PHE A 26 -15.14 9.17 2.29
CA PHE A 26 -14.45 8.43 1.21
C PHE A 26 -14.53 9.18 -0.13
N ARG A 27 -15.73 9.66 -0.49
CA ARG A 27 -15.93 10.44 -1.72
C ARG A 27 -15.08 11.70 -1.76
N GLU A 28 -15.06 12.45 -0.67
CA GLU A 28 -14.27 13.67 -0.54
C GLU A 28 -12.77 13.38 -0.68
N THR A 29 -12.30 12.33 0.00
CA THR A 29 -10.90 11.87 -0.06
C THR A 29 -10.48 11.44 -1.46
N VAL A 30 -11.32 10.68 -2.17
CA VAL A 30 -11.06 10.29 -3.57
C VAL A 30 -11.07 11.50 -4.50
N THR A 31 -11.99 12.44 -4.29
CA THR A 31 -12.11 13.66 -5.11
C THR A 31 -10.94 14.62 -4.89
N ALA A 32 -10.40 14.69 -3.67
CA ALA A 32 -9.23 15.50 -3.34
C ALA A 32 -7.94 15.01 -4.04
N GLY A 33 -7.92 13.76 -4.54
CA GLY A 33 -6.84 13.23 -5.37
C GLY A 33 -5.56 12.86 -4.62
N ALA A 34 -5.56 12.90 -3.29
CA ALA A 34 -4.46 12.46 -2.45
C ALA A 34 -4.98 11.87 -1.14
N LEU A 35 -4.66 10.61 -0.89
CA LEU A 35 -5.01 9.89 0.33
C LEU A 35 -3.82 9.12 0.89
N SER A 36 -3.72 9.06 2.21
CA SER A 36 -2.79 8.15 2.87
C SER A 36 -3.40 6.75 2.86
N LEU A 37 -2.62 5.75 2.43
CA LEU A 37 -3.04 4.36 2.38
C LEU A 37 -2.13 3.53 3.27
N GLN A 38 -2.73 2.68 4.10
CA GLN A 38 -2.04 1.67 4.91
C GLN A 38 -2.82 0.36 4.82
N THR A 39 -2.12 -0.74 4.60
CA THR A 39 -2.68 -2.09 4.61
C THR A 39 -1.76 -3.04 5.37
N GLN A 40 -2.35 -4.04 6.03
CA GLN A 40 -1.65 -5.05 6.82
C GLN A 40 -1.81 -6.41 6.14
N TRP A 41 -0.72 -7.12 5.95
CA TRP A 41 -0.69 -8.47 5.38
C TRP A 41 -0.05 -9.41 6.40
N ASP A 42 -0.77 -10.43 6.86
CA ASP A 42 -0.37 -11.27 8.00
C ASP A 42 0.56 -12.44 7.64
N ASP A 43 0.45 -12.98 6.41
CA ASP A 43 1.21 -14.15 5.95
C ASP A 43 2.14 -13.81 4.77
N PHE A 44 2.86 -12.69 4.87
CA PHE A 44 3.69 -12.22 3.78
C PHE A 44 4.92 -13.11 3.59
N ALA A 45 5.25 -13.34 2.32
CA ALA A 45 6.37 -14.16 1.93
C ALA A 45 7.01 -13.63 0.64
N ILE A 46 8.33 -13.71 0.58
CA ILE A 46 9.10 -13.35 -0.61
C ILE A 46 9.75 -14.58 -1.22
N GLN A 47 9.94 -14.56 -2.53
CA GLN A 47 10.64 -15.61 -3.26
C GLN A 47 12.11 -15.20 -3.44
N ILE A 48 13.05 -16.01 -2.95
CA ILE A 48 14.49 -15.82 -3.15
C ILE A 48 15.03 -17.05 -3.88
N GLY A 49 15.31 -16.90 -5.18
CA GLY A 49 15.67 -18.02 -6.04
C GLY A 49 14.57 -19.07 -6.06
N ASN A 50 14.86 -20.31 -5.64
CA ASN A 50 13.89 -21.40 -5.55
C ASN A 50 13.30 -21.60 -4.13
N ARG A 51 13.54 -20.67 -3.20
CA ARG A 51 13.05 -20.76 -1.82
C ARG A 51 12.02 -19.66 -1.53
N LYS A 52 10.92 -20.05 -0.88
CA LYS A 52 9.95 -19.13 -0.30
C LYS A 52 10.37 -18.83 1.14
N LEU A 53 10.59 -17.54 1.45
CA LEU A 53 10.88 -17.08 2.80
C LEU A 53 9.62 -16.45 3.40
N MET A 54 9.08 -17.07 4.45
CA MET A 54 7.98 -16.51 5.22
C MET A 54 8.51 -15.39 6.11
N LEU A 55 7.97 -14.19 5.93
CA LEU A 55 8.32 -13.00 6.69
C LEU A 55 7.29 -12.68 7.78
N GLY A 56 6.08 -13.26 7.68
CA GLY A 56 4.99 -13.03 8.62
C GLY A 56 4.28 -11.71 8.34
N GLN A 57 3.92 -10.98 9.39
CA GLN A 57 3.16 -9.76 9.25
C GLN A 57 4.00 -8.60 8.70
N ILE A 58 3.49 -7.91 7.69
CA ILE A 58 4.01 -6.63 7.21
C ILE A 58 2.90 -5.58 7.17
N ILE A 59 3.30 -4.33 7.30
CA ILE A 59 2.48 -3.17 6.97
C ILE A 59 3.05 -2.54 5.69
N LEU A 60 2.20 -2.39 4.70
CA LEU A 60 2.49 -1.68 3.45
C LEU A 60 1.73 -0.34 3.46
N PHE A 61 2.41 0.76 3.21
CA PHE A 61 1.81 2.09 3.29
C PHE A 61 2.40 3.08 2.30
N HIS A 62 1.65 4.14 2.01
CA HIS A 62 2.10 5.27 1.22
C HIS A 62 1.38 6.55 1.67
N PRO A 63 2.09 7.67 1.89
CA PRO A 63 1.49 8.89 2.44
C PRO A 63 0.56 9.61 1.46
N SER A 64 0.72 9.39 0.16
CA SER A 64 -0.09 10.05 -0.86
C SER A 64 -0.33 9.16 -2.09
N VAL A 65 -1.52 8.59 -2.19
CA VAL A 65 -1.98 7.83 -3.35
C VAL A 65 -3.24 8.46 -3.94
N ARG A 66 -3.53 8.12 -5.19
CA ARG A 66 -4.79 8.44 -5.86
C ARG A 66 -5.42 7.19 -6.40
N LEU A 67 -6.73 7.25 -6.59
CA LEU A 67 -7.43 6.22 -7.34
C LEU A 67 -7.20 6.43 -8.84
N GLU A 68 -6.78 5.40 -9.57
CA GLU A 68 -6.49 5.51 -11.00
C GLU A 68 -7.74 5.86 -11.83
N ASP A 69 -8.89 5.27 -11.47
CA ASP A 69 -10.19 5.46 -12.14
C ASP A 69 -11.25 5.98 -11.15
N ALA A 70 -10.95 7.14 -10.55
CA ALA A 70 -11.78 7.78 -9.52
C ALA A 70 -13.23 7.99 -9.98
N GLU A 71 -13.44 8.50 -11.19
CA GLU A 71 -14.76 8.84 -11.73
C GLU A 71 -15.66 7.61 -11.85
N THR A 72 -15.15 6.52 -12.43
CA THR A 72 -15.92 5.28 -12.58
C THR A 72 -16.28 4.67 -11.23
N VAL A 73 -15.34 4.66 -10.28
CA VAL A 73 -15.61 4.11 -8.94
C VAL A 73 -16.64 4.97 -8.22
N LEU A 74 -16.52 6.29 -8.23
CA LEU A 74 -17.49 7.20 -7.61
C LEU A 74 -18.88 7.11 -8.27
N GLY A 75 -18.94 6.90 -9.59
CA GLY A 75 -20.17 6.63 -10.32
C GLY A 75 -20.86 5.35 -9.84
N LYS A 76 -20.09 4.25 -9.69
CA LYS A 76 -20.62 2.99 -9.15
C LYS A 76 -21.07 3.10 -7.69
N ILE A 77 -20.38 3.87 -6.86
CA ILE A 77 -20.80 4.12 -5.46
C ILE A 77 -22.14 4.87 -5.45
N SER A 78 -22.25 5.92 -6.27
CA SER A 78 -23.49 6.70 -6.39
C SER A 78 -24.67 5.89 -6.94
N ALA A 79 -24.41 4.90 -7.79
CA ALA A 79 -25.42 3.97 -8.29
C ALA A 79 -25.74 2.79 -7.35
N GLY A 80 -25.06 2.67 -6.19
CA GLY A 80 -25.21 1.52 -5.29
C GLY A 80 -24.63 0.21 -5.85
N GLN A 81 -23.75 0.29 -6.84
CA GLN A 81 -23.16 -0.84 -7.59
C GLN A 81 -21.65 -1.02 -7.31
N ALA A 82 -21.13 -0.39 -6.26
CA ALA A 82 -19.70 -0.43 -5.97
C ALA A 82 -19.22 -1.75 -5.34
N ALA A 83 -20.12 -2.58 -4.80
CA ALA A 83 -19.73 -3.86 -4.19
C ALA A 83 -18.96 -4.74 -5.19
N GLY A 84 -17.77 -5.20 -4.80
CA GLY A 84 -16.89 -6.03 -5.64
C GLY A 84 -16.12 -5.25 -6.71
N THR A 85 -16.28 -3.92 -6.80
CA THR A 85 -15.47 -3.11 -7.72
C THR A 85 -14.02 -3.08 -7.23
N THR A 86 -13.10 -3.49 -8.10
CA THR A 86 -11.67 -3.36 -7.84
C THR A 86 -11.23 -1.91 -7.97
N MET A 87 -10.68 -1.39 -6.89
CA MET A 87 -10.08 -0.07 -6.76
C MET A 87 -8.57 -0.22 -6.87
N LYS A 88 -7.96 0.54 -7.78
CA LYS A 88 -6.50 0.57 -7.95
C LYS A 88 -5.95 1.91 -7.47
N PHE A 89 -5.07 1.83 -6.49
CA PHE A 89 -4.39 2.97 -5.88
C PHE A 89 -2.96 3.05 -6.42
N VAL A 90 -2.57 4.26 -6.83
CA VAL A 90 -1.23 4.55 -7.35
C VAL A 90 -0.63 5.74 -6.59
N PRO A 91 0.66 5.69 -6.21
CA PRO A 91 1.38 6.83 -5.64
C PRO A 91 1.26 8.08 -6.50
N THR A 92 1.09 9.24 -5.87
CA THR A 92 0.96 10.53 -6.59
C THR A 92 2.31 11.17 -6.91
N ASP A 93 3.36 10.84 -6.14
CA ASP A 93 4.71 11.38 -6.24
C ASP A 93 5.66 10.51 -7.09
N GLY A 94 5.16 9.38 -7.61
CA GLY A 94 5.93 8.42 -8.39
C GLY A 94 6.86 7.53 -7.57
N SER A 95 6.88 7.67 -6.24
CA SER A 95 7.63 6.76 -5.36
C SER A 95 6.89 5.44 -5.18
N LEU A 96 7.56 4.43 -4.63
CA LEU A 96 6.94 3.12 -4.37
C LEU A 96 6.31 3.07 -2.98
N PHE A 97 5.45 2.07 -2.79
CA PHE A 97 4.94 1.76 -1.46
C PHE A 97 6.08 1.37 -0.52
N ARG A 98 5.91 1.72 0.76
CA ARG A 98 6.87 1.45 1.82
C ARG A 98 6.37 0.28 2.65
N ALA A 99 7.27 -0.61 3.06
CA ALA A 99 6.95 -1.76 3.88
C ALA A 99 7.80 -1.81 5.14
N PHE A 100 7.20 -2.24 6.25
CA PHE A 100 7.92 -2.58 7.48
C PHE A 100 7.24 -3.73 8.22
N MET A 101 7.98 -4.40 9.09
CA MET A 101 7.43 -5.44 9.98
C MET A 101 7.03 -4.81 11.32
N PRO A 102 5.73 -4.74 11.66
CA PRO A 102 5.28 -4.12 12.91
C PRO A 102 5.89 -4.77 14.14
N GLU A 103 6.04 -6.10 14.17
CA GLU A 103 6.65 -6.82 15.31
C GLU A 103 8.13 -6.50 15.54
N LYS A 104 8.82 -5.93 14.54
CA LYS A 104 10.22 -5.52 14.65
C LYS A 104 10.37 -4.02 14.84
N TRP A 105 9.30 -3.26 14.62
CA TRP A 105 9.31 -1.81 14.73
C TRP A 105 9.18 -1.37 16.18
N GLN A 106 10.07 -0.49 16.63
CA GLN A 106 10.12 -0.02 18.02
C GLN A 106 9.52 1.39 18.19
N GLY A 107 9.15 2.06 17.11
CA GLY A 107 8.57 3.41 17.14
C GLY A 107 7.05 3.38 17.38
N PRO A 108 6.47 4.41 18.03
CA PRO A 108 5.03 4.52 18.23
C PRO A 108 4.28 4.87 16.93
N GLU A 109 4.97 5.42 15.93
CA GLU A 109 4.42 5.87 14.65
C GLU A 109 4.99 5.06 13.49
N PRO A 110 4.27 4.95 12.35
CA PRO A 110 4.83 4.37 11.14
C PRO A 110 6.14 5.05 10.71
N PRO A 111 7.10 4.32 10.14
CA PRO A 111 8.38 4.88 9.70
C PRO A 111 8.20 6.02 8.69
N SER A 112 8.79 7.18 8.95
CA SER A 112 8.81 8.30 8.00
C SER A 112 9.91 8.17 6.93
N GLU A 113 10.97 7.42 7.23
CA GLU A 113 12.14 7.24 6.36
C GLU A 113 12.29 5.79 5.91
N THR A 114 12.74 5.61 4.67
CA THR A 114 13.10 4.31 4.10
C THR A 114 14.60 4.06 4.27
N THR A 115 14.95 2.86 4.72
CA THR A 115 16.31 2.34 4.76
C THR A 115 16.61 1.60 3.46
N ARG A 116 17.76 1.93 2.86
CA ARG A 116 18.32 1.23 1.71
C ARG A 116 18.61 -0.22 2.06
N TRP A 117 18.46 -1.11 1.08
CA TRP A 117 18.80 -2.52 1.19
C TRP A 117 20.32 -2.76 1.07
N ASP A 118 21.04 -1.88 0.36
CA ASP A 118 22.47 -1.93 0.08
C ASP A 118 22.90 -3.30 -0.50
N LEU A 119 22.05 -3.90 -1.33
CA LEU A 119 22.30 -5.21 -1.96
C LEU A 119 23.23 -5.05 -3.18
N PRO A 120 24.41 -5.70 -3.20
CA PRO A 120 25.34 -5.60 -4.32
C PRO A 120 24.71 -6.07 -5.63
N GLY A 121 24.83 -5.25 -6.68
CA GLY A 121 24.29 -5.55 -8.01
C GLY A 121 22.78 -5.33 -8.15
N PHE A 122 22.10 -4.80 -7.12
CA PHE A 122 20.70 -4.43 -7.17
C PHE A 122 20.55 -2.90 -7.13
N PHE A 123 19.83 -2.35 -8.09
CA PHE A 123 19.47 -0.93 -8.06
C PHE A 123 18.17 -0.76 -7.29
N GLU A 124 18.25 -0.02 -6.20
CA GLU A 124 17.06 0.39 -5.46
C GLU A 124 16.32 1.52 -6.21
N PRO A 125 14.97 1.48 -6.21
CA PRO A 125 14.15 2.56 -6.72
C PRO A 125 14.23 3.83 -5.86
#